data_AF-A0A017RZF1-F1
#
_entry.id   AF-A0A017RZF1-F1
#
_cell.length_a   1.000
_cell.length_b   1.000
_cell.length_c   1.000
_cell.angle_alpha   90.00
_cell.angle_beta   90.00
_cell.angle_gamma   90.00
#
_symmetry.space_group_name_H-M   'P 1'
#
loop_
_entity.id
_entity.type
_entity.pdbx_description
1 polymer ?
#
loop_
_entity_poly.entity_id
_entity_poly.type
_entity_poly.pdbx_seq_one_letter_code
_entity_poly.pdbx_strand_id
1 'polypeptide(L)'
;IRVPCIAHVIQLSLKDLLGQMRASPKNEMPETEWSDACIQSLRERQQKREIADMLNKIRSLAIYINASPQRREAFYNLQKEEPKLAPIQDVKTRWNSTFLMLRRAKRLQFIFDEFCKQYN
;
A
#
# COMPACT_ATOMS: atom_id res chain seq x y z
N ILE A 1 -20.24 32.91 -8.21
CA ILE A 1 -20.41 31.46 -7.95
C ILE A 1 -19.02 30.82 -8.01
N ARG A 2 -18.58 30.12 -6.95
CA ARG A 2 -17.27 29.44 -6.93
C ARG A 2 -17.51 27.98 -7.30
N VAL A 3 -17.04 27.55 -8.47
CA VAL A 3 -17.15 26.15 -8.90
C VAL A 3 -15.98 25.38 -8.28
N PRO A 4 -16.23 24.32 -7.50
CA PRO A 4 -15.16 23.48 -6.96
C PRO A 4 -14.43 22.72 -8.09
N CYS A 5 -13.12 22.55 -7.94
CA CYS A 5 -12.30 21.81 -8.90
C CYS A 5 -12.74 20.33 -8.99
N ILE A 6 -12.85 19.77 -10.20
CA ILE A 6 -13.26 18.37 -10.40
C ILE A 6 -12.33 17.38 -9.68
N ALA A 7 -11.02 17.66 -9.65
CA ALA A 7 -10.06 16.83 -8.91
C ALA A 7 -10.34 16.83 -7.40
N HIS A 8 -10.77 17.98 -6.86
CA HIS A 8 -11.18 18.09 -5.46
C HIS A 8 -12.47 17.32 -5.19
N VAL A 9 -13.45 17.36 -6.09
CA VAL A 9 -14.70 16.57 -5.98
C VAL A 9 -14.38 15.07 -5.97
N ILE A 10 -13.57 14.58 -6.91
CA ILE A 10 -13.15 13.18 -6.97
C ILE A 10 -12.41 12.78 -5.68
N GLN A 11 -11.52 13.64 -5.17
CA GLN A 11 -10.82 13.41 -3.90
C GLN A 11 -11.79 13.24 -2.73
N LEU A 12 -12.81 14.10 -2.62
CA LEU A 12 -13.80 14.02 -1.55
C LEU A 12 -14.60 12.71 -1.64
N SER A 13 -15.07 12.35 -2.83
CA SER A 13 -15.81 11.09 -3.05
C SER A 13 -14.97 9.86 -2.71
N LEU A 14 -13.70 9.82 -3.12
CA LEU A 14 -12.79 8.71 -2.81
C LEU A 14 -12.49 8.61 -1.32
N LYS A 15 -12.28 9.75 -0.64
CA LYS A 15 -12.04 9.79 0.80
C LYS A 15 -13.25 9.28 1.58
N ASP A 16 -14.45 9.65 1.15
CA ASP A 16 -15.69 9.18 1.76
C ASP A 16 -15.86 7.66 1.58
N LEU A 17 -15.71 7.15 0.35
CA LEU A 17 -15.78 5.72 0.05
C LEU A 17 -14.80 4.90 0.89
N LEU A 18 -13.52 5.30 0.91
CA LEU A 18 -12.49 4.62 1.71
C LEU A 18 -12.81 4.72 3.22
N GLY A 19 -13.41 5.82 3.66
CA GLY A 19 -13.88 6.02 5.03
C GLY A 19 -14.98 5.03 5.42
N GLN A 20 -16.01 4.88 4.57
CA GLN A 20 -17.09 3.92 4.76
C GLN A 20 -16.56 2.48 4.84
N MET A 21 -15.54 2.17 4.04
CA MET A 21 -14.84 0.88 4.05
C MET A 21 -13.83 0.73 5.20
N ARG A 22 -13.65 1.74 6.07
CA ARG A 22 -12.64 1.77 7.13
C ARG A 22 -11.21 1.50 6.64
N ALA A 23 -10.94 1.90 5.40
CA ALA A 23 -9.72 1.60 4.68
C ALA A 23 -8.88 2.84 4.36
N SER A 24 -9.21 4.01 4.89
CA SER A 24 -8.46 5.24 4.64
C SER A 24 -7.01 5.15 5.17
N PRO A 25 -6.01 5.60 4.40
CA PRO A 25 -4.64 5.73 4.89
C PRO A 25 -4.60 6.76 6.02
N LYS A 26 -3.84 6.45 7.07
CA LYS A 26 -3.73 7.31 8.26
C LYS A 26 -2.45 8.15 8.24
N ASN A 27 -1.46 7.70 7.49
CA ASN A 27 -0.14 8.29 7.39
C ASN A 27 -0.15 9.51 6.46
N GLU A 28 0.49 10.59 6.91
CA GLU A 28 0.69 11.79 6.09
C GLU A 28 1.80 11.58 5.06
N MET A 29 2.83 10.80 5.42
CA MET A 29 4.01 10.43 4.63
C MET A 29 4.17 8.89 4.59
N PRO A 30 4.91 8.31 3.61
CA PRO A 30 5.19 6.89 3.61
C PRO A 30 5.90 6.46 4.90
N GLU A 31 5.42 5.38 5.51
CA GLU A 31 6.02 4.78 6.69
C GLU A 31 7.30 4.02 6.28
N THR A 32 8.36 4.24 7.04
CA THR A 32 9.68 3.65 6.79
C THR A 32 10.08 2.62 7.85
N GLU A 33 9.29 2.48 8.92
CA GLU A 33 9.59 1.62 10.05
C GLU A 33 8.66 0.40 10.07
N TRP A 34 9.26 -0.77 10.24
CA TRP A 34 8.53 -2.02 10.47
C TRP A 34 8.57 -2.34 11.97
N SER A 35 7.47 -2.06 12.67
CA SER A 35 7.35 -2.21 14.13
C SER A 35 6.51 -3.42 14.55
N ASP A 36 6.68 -3.88 15.79
CA ASP A 36 5.86 -4.95 16.38
C ASP A 36 4.35 -4.62 16.38
N ALA A 37 4.01 -3.33 16.51
CA ALA A 37 2.63 -2.87 16.38
C ALA A 37 2.03 -3.15 14.99
N CYS A 38 2.85 -3.05 13.93
CA CYS A 38 2.43 -3.40 12.58
C CYS A 38 2.10 -4.89 12.48
N ILE A 39 2.93 -5.76 13.08
CA ILE A 39 2.74 -7.21 13.13
C ILE A 39 1.44 -7.57 13.87
N GLN A 40 1.21 -6.99 15.04
CA GLN A 40 -0.01 -7.25 15.81
C GLN A 40 -1.26 -6.84 15.06
N SER A 41 -1.25 -5.65 14.45
CA SER A 41 -2.38 -5.15 13.66
C SER A 41 -2.74 -6.04 12.47
N LEU A 42 -1.76 -6.72 11.87
CA LEU A 42 -1.97 -7.66 10.78
C LEU A 42 -2.57 -8.98 11.27
N ARG A 43 -2.10 -9.49 12.41
CA ARG A 43 -2.62 -10.74 13.01
C ARG A 43 -4.09 -10.60 13.40
N GLU A 44 -4.46 -9.47 14.01
CA GLU A 44 -5.85 -9.16 14.37
C GLU A 44 -6.79 -9.14 13.15
N ARG A 45 -6.28 -8.73 11.99
CA ARG A 45 -7.05 -8.60 10.74
C ARG A 45 -7.04 -9.87 9.88
N GLN A 46 -6.23 -10.87 10.22
CA GLN A 46 -6.05 -12.08 9.42
C GLN A 46 -7.35 -12.91 9.28
N GLN A 47 -8.29 -12.76 10.20
CA GLN A 47 -9.55 -13.49 10.27
C GLN A 47 -10.64 -12.95 9.32
N LYS A 48 -10.49 -11.72 8.80
CA LYS A 48 -11.51 -11.07 7.97
C LYS A 48 -11.05 -10.99 6.50
N ARG A 49 -11.95 -11.31 5.57
CA ARG A 49 -11.73 -11.25 4.11
C ARG A 49 -12.31 -9.96 3.51
N GLU A 50 -12.31 -8.87 4.28
CA GLU A 50 -12.85 -7.60 3.80
C GLU A 50 -11.86 -6.90 2.88
N ILE A 51 -12.35 -6.03 1.99
CA ILE A 51 -11.48 -5.24 1.10
C ILE A 51 -10.49 -4.38 1.90
N ALA A 52 -10.93 -3.90 3.07
CA ALA A 52 -10.07 -3.18 4.00
C ALA A 52 -8.84 -4.01 4.39
N ASP A 53 -9.01 -5.30 4.69
CA ASP A 53 -7.92 -6.17 5.10
C ASP A 53 -6.93 -6.41 3.96
N MET A 54 -7.41 -6.61 2.72
CA MET A 54 -6.54 -6.66 1.55
C MET A 54 -5.73 -5.38 1.37
N LEU A 55 -6.36 -4.21 1.51
CA LEU A 55 -5.65 -2.92 1.43
C LEU A 55 -4.56 -2.81 2.50
N ASN A 56 -4.84 -3.22 3.72
CA ASN A 56 -3.86 -3.18 4.81
C ASN A 56 -2.71 -4.16 4.57
N LYS A 57 -2.97 -5.36 4.05
CA LYS A 57 -1.89 -6.30 3.66
C LYS A 57 -0.96 -5.70 2.62
N ILE A 58 -1.49 -5.03 1.60
CA ILE A 58 -0.68 -4.36 0.57
C ILE A 58 0.16 -3.24 1.18
N ARG A 59 -0.43 -2.41 2.05
CA ARG A 59 0.30 -1.35 2.77
C ARG A 59 1.45 -1.92 3.60
N SER A 60 1.14 -2.90 4.43
CA SER A 60 2.14 -3.53 5.30
C SER A 60 3.26 -4.19 4.51
N LEU A 61 2.95 -4.85 3.39
CA LEU A 61 3.98 -5.46 2.55
C LEU A 61 4.90 -4.40 1.91
N ALA A 62 4.33 -3.26 1.47
CA ALA A 62 5.13 -2.15 0.98
C ALA A 62 6.05 -1.57 2.07
N ILE A 63 5.55 -1.40 3.29
CA ILE A 63 6.36 -0.94 4.45
C ILE A 63 7.45 -1.97 4.75
N TYR A 64 7.09 -3.25 4.87
CA TYR A 64 8.01 -4.35 5.15
C TYR A 64 9.18 -4.31 4.16
N ILE A 65 8.92 -4.36 2.85
CA ILE A 65 9.99 -4.38 1.86
C ILE A 65 10.84 -3.11 1.91
N ASN A 66 10.21 -1.93 2.01
CA ASN A 66 10.93 -0.66 1.93
C ASN A 66 11.72 -0.31 3.20
N ALA A 67 11.33 -0.85 4.36
CA ALA A 67 11.96 -0.57 5.65
C ALA A 67 13.38 -1.17 5.80
N SER A 68 13.86 -2.00 4.87
CA SER A 68 15.22 -2.55 4.89
C SER A 68 15.84 -2.49 3.49
N PRO A 69 17.07 -1.94 3.37
CA PRO A 69 17.81 -2.00 2.11
C PRO A 69 17.97 -3.43 1.57
N GLN A 70 18.23 -4.40 2.45
CA GLN A 70 18.43 -5.80 2.09
C GLN A 70 17.15 -6.42 1.51
N ARG A 71 16.00 -6.20 2.14
CA ARG A 71 14.70 -6.68 1.62
C ARG A 71 14.35 -6.02 0.30
N ARG A 72 14.62 -4.71 0.17
CA ARG A 72 14.38 -3.96 -1.07
C ARG A 72 15.28 -4.45 -2.21
N GLU A 73 16.54 -4.74 -1.94
CA GLU A 73 17.45 -5.32 -2.93
C GLU A 73 17.04 -6.74 -3.33
N ALA A 74 16.66 -7.58 -2.37
CA ALA A 74 16.11 -8.91 -2.66
C ALA A 74 14.86 -8.81 -3.55
N PHE A 75 13.95 -7.88 -3.24
CA PHE A 75 12.76 -7.62 -4.06
C PHE A 75 13.10 -7.11 -5.48
N TYR A 76 14.15 -6.32 -5.62
CA TYR A 76 14.67 -5.87 -6.92
C TYR A 76 15.33 -7.00 -7.70
N ASN A 77 15.99 -7.96 -7.04
CA ASN A 77 16.63 -9.09 -7.71
C ASN A 77 15.65 -10.10 -8.29
N LEU A 78 14.40 -10.11 -7.79
CA LEU A 78 13.31 -10.88 -8.38
C LEU A 78 12.79 -10.28 -9.71
N GLN A 79 13.10 -9.02 -9.99
CA GLN A 79 12.64 -8.33 -11.19
C GLN A 79 13.65 -8.52 -12.34
N LYS A 80 13.16 -9.06 -13.46
CA LYS A 80 13.97 -9.32 -14.67
C LYS A 80 14.02 -8.14 -15.63
N GLU A 81 12.99 -7.29 -15.62
CA GLU A 81 12.84 -6.15 -16.52
C GLU A 81 13.26 -4.85 -15.84
N GLU A 82 13.91 -3.98 -16.61
CA GLU A 82 14.21 -2.60 -16.19
C GLU A 82 13.11 -1.63 -16.69
N PRO A 83 12.81 -0.54 -15.94
CA PRO A 83 13.38 -0.21 -14.64
C PRO A 83 12.76 -1.05 -13.52
N LYS A 84 13.58 -1.50 -12.58
CA LYS A 84 13.09 -2.14 -11.35
C LYS A 84 12.23 -1.18 -10.52
N LEU A 85 11.10 -1.67 -10.04
CA LEU A 85 10.09 -0.86 -9.34
C LEU A 85 9.99 -1.24 -7.87
N ALA A 86 9.98 -0.23 -7.00
CA ALA A 86 9.64 -0.42 -5.60
C ALA A 86 8.11 -0.53 -5.40
N PRO A 87 7.67 -1.22 -4.34
CA PRO A 87 6.34 -1.03 -3.75
C PRO A 87 6.09 0.46 -3.41
N ILE A 88 4.86 0.92 -3.60
CA ILE A 88 4.41 2.26 -3.20
C ILE A 88 3.42 2.11 -2.07
N GLN A 89 3.53 2.95 -1.03
CA GLN A 89 2.51 3.10 0.00
C GLN A 89 1.62 4.30 -0.32
N ASP A 90 0.34 4.19 0.01
CA ASP A 90 -0.57 5.32 -0.06
C ASP A 90 -0.43 6.27 1.14
N VAL A 91 -0.90 7.51 0.96
CA VAL A 91 -0.82 8.57 1.97
C VAL A 91 -2.11 9.39 1.95
N LYS A 92 -2.47 9.96 3.09
CA LYS A 92 -3.72 10.70 3.31
C LYS A 92 -3.84 11.98 2.48
N THR A 93 -2.73 12.65 2.21
CA THR A 93 -2.70 13.99 1.56
C THR A 93 -2.85 13.97 0.05
N ARG A 94 -2.62 12.82 -0.61
CA ARG A 94 -2.59 12.73 -2.07
C ARG A 94 -3.77 11.91 -2.60
N TRP A 95 -4.66 12.55 -3.35
CA TRP A 95 -5.97 12.00 -3.74
C TRP A 95 -5.93 10.69 -4.53
N ASN A 96 -4.86 10.43 -5.29
CA ASN A 96 -4.70 9.21 -6.09
C ASN A 96 -3.74 8.20 -5.48
N SER A 97 -3.27 8.39 -4.24
CA SER A 97 -2.23 7.56 -3.63
C SER A 97 -2.66 6.10 -3.51
N THR A 98 -3.88 5.82 -3.01
CA THR A 98 -4.42 4.46 -2.88
C THR A 98 -4.56 3.78 -4.24
N PHE A 99 -5.03 4.50 -5.25
CA PHE A 99 -5.09 3.97 -6.62
C PHE A 99 -3.69 3.64 -7.17
N LEU A 100 -2.71 4.53 -6.99
CA LEU A 100 -1.34 4.30 -7.45
C LEU A 100 -0.67 3.13 -6.73
N MET A 101 -0.90 2.98 -5.42
CA MET A 101 -0.47 1.83 -4.63
C MET A 101 -1.06 0.54 -5.19
N LEU A 102 -2.38 0.47 -5.40
CA LEU A 102 -3.05 -0.72 -5.94
C LEU A 102 -2.59 -1.05 -7.37
N ARG A 103 -2.46 -0.04 -8.23
CA ARG A 103 -1.97 -0.21 -9.60
C ARG A 103 -0.54 -0.74 -9.60
N ARG A 104 0.32 -0.22 -8.71
CA ARG A 104 1.70 -0.72 -8.54
C ARG A 104 1.71 -2.14 -8.00
N ALA A 105 0.89 -2.43 -7.00
CA ALA A 105 0.75 -3.75 -6.41
C ALA A 105 0.33 -4.80 -7.46
N LYS A 106 -0.66 -4.46 -8.29
CA LYS A 106 -1.11 -5.34 -9.37
C LYS A 106 -0.02 -5.59 -10.42
N ARG A 107 0.75 -4.56 -10.79
CA ARG A 107 1.88 -4.71 -11.73
C ARG A 107 2.99 -5.60 -11.18
N LEU A 108 3.24 -5.51 -9.87
CA LEU A 108 4.27 -6.29 -9.17
C LEU A 108 3.75 -7.58 -8.55
N GLN A 109 2.53 -8.02 -8.91
CA GLN A 109 1.85 -9.15 -8.24
C GLN A 109 2.73 -10.40 -8.18
N PHE A 110 3.27 -10.84 -9.32
CA PHE A 110 4.13 -12.01 -9.38
C PHE A 110 5.40 -11.85 -8.51
N ILE A 111 5.97 -10.65 -8.47
CA ILE A 111 7.16 -10.35 -7.68
C ILE A 111 6.85 -10.41 -6.17
N PHE A 112 5.69 -9.90 -5.76
CA PHE A 112 5.22 -10.04 -4.37
C PHE A 112 5.00 -11.50 -3.99
N ASP A 113 4.39 -12.29 -4.87
CA ASP A 113 4.14 -13.71 -4.62
C ASP A 113 5.46 -14.48 -4.44
N GLU A 114 6.45 -14.24 -5.31
CA GLU A 114 7.78 -14.83 -5.19
C GLU A 114 8.54 -14.35 -3.95
N PHE A 115 8.47 -13.04 -3.63
CA PHE A 115 9.09 -12.50 -2.42
C PHE A 115 8.51 -13.14 -1.17
N CYS A 116 7.19 -13.25 -1.07
CA CYS A 116 6.55 -13.87 0.09
C CYS A 116 6.93 -15.35 0.27
N LYS A 117 7.22 -16.11 -0.81
CA LYS A 117 7.71 -17.50 -0.69
C LYS A 117 9.09 -17.59 -0.04
N GLN A 118 9.94 -16.58 -0.19
CA GLN A 118 11.30 -16.57 0.36
C GLN A 118 11.36 -16.11 1.82
N TYR A 119 10.34 -15.37 2.28
CA TYR A 119 10.30 -14.72 3.59
C TYR A 119 9.13 -15.21 4.48
N ASN A 120 8.52 -16.36 4.15
CA ASN A 120 7.44 -16.98 4.93
C ASN A 120 7.97 -17.81 6.10
#